data_AF-W1EYT4-F1
#
_entry.id   AF-W1EYT4-F1
#
_cell.length_a   1.000
_cell.length_b   1.000
_cell.length_c   1.000
_cell.angle_alpha   90.00
_cell.angle_beta   90.00
_cell.angle_gamma   90.00
#
_symmetry.space_group_name_H-M   'P 1'
#
loop_
_entity.id
_entity.type
_entity.pdbx_description
1 polymer ?
#
loop_
_entity_poly.entity_id
_entity_poly.type
_entity_poly.pdbx_seq_one_letter_code
_entity_poly.pdbx_strand_id
1 'polypeptide(L)'
;MLGVIWRENPCRWLKPDESPVLMATLMECDENNQPLAGAYIDRSGLDAETWLTQLFRVVVVPLYHLLCRYGVALIAHGQNITLAMKEGVPQRVLLKDFQGDMRLVKEEFPEMDSLPQEVRDVTSRLSADYLIHDLQTGHFVTVLRFYFATDGSSWRT
;
A
#
# COMPACT_ATOMS: atom_id res chain seq x y z
N MET A 1 4.37 31.42 -2.03
CA MET A 1 4.21 30.41 -0.96
C MET A 1 2.78 30.42 -0.38
N LEU A 2 1.75 30.69 -1.19
CA LEU A 2 0.36 30.74 -0.74
C LEU A 2 -0.46 29.79 -1.61
N GLY A 3 -1.17 28.87 -0.98
CA GLY A 3 -1.99 27.87 -1.65
C GLY A 3 -2.67 26.97 -0.62
N VAL A 4 -3.76 26.32 -1.03
CA VAL A 4 -4.50 25.35 -0.22
C VAL A 4 -4.90 24.17 -1.10
N ILE A 5 -4.82 22.96 -0.57
CA ILE A 5 -5.29 21.73 -1.23
C ILE A 5 -6.30 21.07 -0.29
N TRP A 6 -7.49 20.80 -0.81
CA TRP A 6 -8.50 20.02 -0.10
C TRP A 6 -8.38 18.55 -0.49
N ARG A 7 -8.49 17.66 0.48
CA ARG A 7 -8.41 16.21 0.28
C ARG A 7 -9.63 15.53 0.87
N GLU A 8 -10.01 14.41 0.26
CA GLU A 8 -11.06 13.58 0.80
C GLU A 8 -10.57 12.84 2.05
N ASN A 9 -11.40 12.84 3.09
CA ASN A 9 -11.15 12.07 4.29
C ASN A 9 -11.54 10.59 4.02
N PRO A 10 -10.71 9.60 4.45
CA PRO A 10 -11.04 8.17 4.35
C PRO A 10 -12.45 7.81 4.80
N CYS A 11 -12.99 8.47 5.84
CA CYS A 11 -14.35 8.23 6.36
C CYS A 11 -15.45 8.34 5.30
N ARG A 12 -15.23 9.08 4.21
CA ARG A 12 -16.18 9.15 3.08
C ARG A 12 -16.38 7.80 2.39
N TRP A 13 -15.37 6.95 2.40
CA TRP A 13 -15.30 5.69 1.66
C TRP A 13 -15.34 4.46 2.57
N LEU A 14 -15.41 4.64 3.89
CA LEU A 14 -15.49 3.57 4.87
C LEU A 14 -16.93 3.15 5.13
N LYS A 15 -17.12 1.86 5.42
CA LYS A 15 -18.36 1.35 6.00
C LYS A 15 -18.40 1.66 7.50
N PRO A 16 -19.58 1.68 8.15
CA PRO A 16 -19.69 2.01 9.57
C PRO A 16 -18.89 1.10 10.52
N ASP A 17 -18.60 -0.12 10.08
CA ASP A 17 -17.86 -1.16 10.83
C ASP A 17 -16.37 -1.23 10.47
N GLU A 18 -15.86 -0.26 9.73
CA GLU A 18 -14.47 -0.18 9.30
C GLU A 18 -13.74 0.98 9.96
N SER A 19 -12.46 0.74 10.29
CA SER A 19 -11.55 1.76 10.81
C SER A 19 -10.37 1.96 9.86
N PRO A 20 -9.95 3.20 9.57
CA PRO A 20 -8.76 3.45 8.79
C PRO A 20 -7.51 3.28 9.67
N VAL A 21 -6.50 2.58 9.17
CA VAL A 21 -5.20 2.42 9.82
C VAL A 21 -4.10 2.61 8.78
N LEU A 22 -3.02 3.32 9.12
CA LEU A 22 -1.86 3.41 8.23
C LEU A 22 -1.16 2.06 8.17
N MET A 23 -0.69 1.64 6.99
CA MET A 23 0.02 0.37 6.89
C MET A 23 1.30 0.34 7.73
N ALA A 24 1.91 1.50 7.99
CA ALA A 24 3.02 1.64 8.93
C ALA A 24 2.71 1.13 10.35
N THR A 25 1.45 1.15 10.79
CA THR A 25 1.03 0.62 12.10
C THR A 25 1.36 -0.87 12.27
N LEU A 26 1.47 -1.63 11.17
CA LEU A 26 1.84 -3.05 11.22
C LEU A 26 3.31 -3.28 11.59
N MET A 27 4.13 -2.23 11.65
CA MET A 27 5.54 -2.28 12.07
C MET A 27 5.75 -1.94 13.55
N GLU A 28 4.69 -1.50 14.23
CA GLU A 28 4.76 -1.02 15.60
C GLU A 28 4.66 -2.18 16.60
N CYS A 29 5.30 -2.02 17.74
CA CYS A 29 5.14 -2.88 18.92
C CYS A 29 4.68 -2.05 20.13
N ASP A 30 4.05 -2.70 21.08
CA ASP A 30 3.74 -2.10 22.38
C ASP A 30 4.98 -2.02 23.31
N GLU A 31 4.80 -1.51 24.53
CA GLU A 31 5.86 -1.39 25.54
C GLU A 31 6.47 -2.74 25.97
N ASN A 32 5.77 -3.85 25.72
CA ASN A 32 6.21 -5.22 26.02
C ASN A 32 6.80 -5.92 24.78
N ASN A 33 7.08 -5.18 23.70
CA ASN A 33 7.52 -5.66 22.40
C ASN A 33 6.54 -6.62 21.72
N GLN A 34 5.24 -6.53 22.02
CA GLN A 34 4.21 -7.30 21.31
C GLN A 34 3.84 -6.58 20.00
N PRO A 35 3.92 -7.24 18.84
CA PRO A 35 3.63 -6.61 17.56
C PRO A 35 2.13 -6.31 17.41
N LEU A 36 1.81 -5.08 17.00
CA LEU A 36 0.41 -4.68 16.75
C LEU A 36 -0.24 -5.53 15.64
N ALA A 37 0.54 -6.00 14.67
CA ALA A 37 0.09 -6.95 13.66
C ALA A 37 -0.48 -8.24 14.28
N GLY A 38 0.16 -8.77 15.33
CA GLY A 38 -0.31 -9.94 16.06
C GLY A 38 -1.69 -9.73 16.66
N ALA A 39 -1.92 -8.56 17.28
CA ALA A 39 -3.22 -8.21 17.84
C ALA A 39 -4.34 -8.13 16.78
N TYR A 40 -4.03 -7.71 15.54
CA TYR A 40 -4.99 -7.74 14.43
C TYR A 40 -5.30 -9.18 13.97
N ILE A 41 -4.28 -10.03 13.91
CA ILE A 41 -4.44 -11.46 13.57
C ILE A 41 -5.31 -12.15 14.64
N ASP A 42 -4.98 -11.99 15.92
CA ASP A 42 -5.73 -12.57 17.03
C ASP A 42 -7.20 -12.15 17.00
N ARG A 43 -7.46 -10.85 16.77
CA ARG A 43 -8.82 -10.32 16.66
C ARG A 43 -9.59 -10.88 15.46
N SER A 44 -8.89 -11.22 14.38
CA SER A 44 -9.52 -11.75 13.16
C SER A 44 -9.99 -13.20 13.29
N GLY A 45 -9.42 -13.96 14.23
CA GLY A 45 -9.65 -15.40 14.34
C GLY A 45 -9.09 -16.22 13.17
N LEU A 46 -8.31 -15.60 12.28
CA LEU A 46 -7.61 -16.27 11.18
C LEU A 46 -6.25 -16.77 11.65
N ASP A 47 -5.75 -17.83 11.01
CA ASP A 47 -4.33 -18.10 11.05
C ASP A 47 -3.57 -17.00 10.29
N ALA A 48 -2.30 -16.87 10.62
CA ALA A 48 -1.53 -15.75 10.14
C ALA A 48 -1.15 -15.83 8.64
N GLU A 49 -1.04 -17.03 8.06
CA GLU A 49 -0.80 -17.19 6.63
C GLU A 49 -2.01 -16.70 5.83
N THR A 50 -3.21 -17.05 6.27
CA THR A 50 -4.47 -16.57 5.69
C THR A 50 -4.59 -15.04 5.81
N TRP A 51 -4.23 -14.49 6.96
CA TRP A 51 -4.27 -13.04 7.19
C TRP A 51 -3.28 -12.28 6.30
N LEU A 52 -2.03 -12.77 6.19
CA LEU A 52 -1.00 -12.20 5.30
C LEU A 52 -1.39 -12.31 3.83
N THR A 53 -1.95 -13.45 3.43
CA THR A 53 -2.48 -13.63 2.07
C THR A 53 -3.55 -12.59 1.76
N GLN A 54 -4.46 -12.32 2.70
CA GLN A 54 -5.47 -11.28 2.55
C GLN A 54 -4.83 -9.89 2.45
N LEU A 55 -3.84 -9.56 3.29
CA LEU A 55 -3.12 -8.30 3.22
C LEU A 55 -2.46 -8.10 1.83
N PHE A 56 -1.76 -9.11 1.31
CA PHE A 56 -1.11 -9.03 -0.01
C PHE A 56 -2.12 -8.90 -1.15
N ARG A 57 -3.24 -9.62 -1.08
CA ARG A 57 -4.33 -9.48 -2.06
C ARG A 57 -4.94 -8.09 -2.05
N VAL A 58 -5.07 -7.48 -0.88
CA VAL A 58 -5.64 -6.14 -0.72
C VAL A 58 -4.69 -5.03 -1.18
N VAL A 59 -3.39 -5.19 -0.97
CA VAL A 59 -2.42 -4.11 -1.21
C VAL A 59 -1.60 -4.32 -2.47
N VAL A 60 -0.94 -5.47 -2.59
CA VAL A 60 0.08 -5.71 -3.62
C VAL A 60 -0.57 -5.95 -4.98
N VAL A 61 -1.64 -6.77 -5.02
CA VAL A 61 -2.32 -7.12 -6.27
C VAL A 61 -2.84 -5.89 -7.03
N PRO A 62 -3.57 -4.92 -6.42
CA PRO A 62 -4.02 -3.75 -7.17
C PRO A 62 -2.87 -2.86 -7.64
N LEU A 63 -1.82 -2.69 -6.83
CA LEU A 63 -0.64 -1.90 -7.22
C LEU A 63 0.13 -2.55 -8.38
N TYR A 64 0.33 -3.86 -8.31
CA TYR A 64 1.00 -4.62 -9.37
C TYR A 64 0.17 -4.66 -10.65
N HIS A 65 -1.15 -4.82 -10.53
CA HIS A 65 -2.05 -4.74 -11.69
C HIS A 65 -1.99 -3.38 -12.36
N LEU A 66 -1.99 -2.28 -11.59
CA LEU A 66 -1.87 -0.93 -12.11
C LEU A 66 -0.56 -0.75 -12.91
N LEU A 67 0.55 -1.25 -12.39
CA LEU A 67 1.83 -1.25 -13.07
C LEU A 67 1.81 -2.08 -14.36
N CYS A 68 1.40 -3.35 -14.28
CA CYS A 68 1.49 -4.28 -15.40
C CYS A 68 0.49 -4.01 -16.52
N ARG A 69 -0.71 -3.51 -16.18
CA ARG A 69 -1.77 -3.28 -17.16
C ARG A 69 -1.76 -1.87 -17.73
N TYR A 70 -1.39 -0.87 -16.92
CA TYR A 70 -1.51 0.54 -17.29
C TYR A 70 -0.15 1.26 -17.33
N GLY A 71 0.94 0.61 -16.95
CA GLY A 71 2.25 1.26 -16.92
C GLY A 71 2.36 2.38 -15.88
N VAL A 72 1.51 2.37 -14.85
CA VAL A 72 1.47 3.38 -13.79
C VAL A 72 2.01 2.79 -12.50
N ALA A 73 3.06 3.38 -11.95
CA ALA A 73 3.60 3.05 -10.64
C ALA A 73 3.21 4.12 -9.61
N LEU A 74 2.93 3.67 -8.40
CA LEU A 74 2.68 4.51 -7.23
C LEU A 74 3.68 4.13 -6.14
N ILE A 75 4.30 5.13 -5.52
CA ILE A 75 5.20 4.89 -4.39
C ILE A 75 4.37 4.42 -3.19
N ALA A 76 4.57 3.16 -2.82
CA ALA A 76 3.72 2.40 -1.92
C ALA A 76 4.26 2.32 -0.48
N HIS A 77 4.65 3.47 0.09
CA HIS A 77 5.16 3.56 1.45
C HIS A 77 4.06 3.42 2.50
N GLY A 78 4.43 2.90 3.69
CA GLY A 78 3.48 2.63 4.78
C GLY A 78 2.69 3.84 5.29
N GLN A 79 3.16 5.08 5.04
CA GLN A 79 2.49 6.33 5.41
C GLN A 79 1.44 6.80 4.39
N ASN A 80 1.57 6.39 3.13
CA ASN A 80 0.68 6.76 2.02
C ASN A 80 -0.39 5.70 1.77
N ILE A 81 -0.23 4.52 2.37
CA ILE A 81 -1.19 3.42 2.31
C ILE A 81 -2.04 3.42 3.58
N THR A 82 -3.36 3.55 3.40
CA THR A 82 -4.35 3.36 4.46
C THR A 82 -5.11 2.07 4.22
N LEU A 83 -5.23 1.24 5.25
CA LEU A 83 -6.02 0.01 5.25
C LEU A 83 -7.39 0.30 5.89
N ALA A 84 -8.46 -0.14 5.23
CA ALA A 84 -9.76 -0.25 5.87
C ALA A 84 -9.81 -1.57 6.65
N MET A 85 -9.79 -1.49 7.98
CA MET A 85 -9.76 -2.65 8.88
C MET A 85 -11.17 -2.92 9.42
N LYS A 86 -11.61 -4.18 9.33
CA LYS A 86 -12.84 -4.65 9.98
C LYS A 86 -12.51 -5.90 10.79
N GLU A 87 -12.82 -5.87 12.09
CA GLU A 87 -12.62 -7.01 12.99
C GLU A 87 -11.22 -7.64 12.89
N GLY A 88 -10.18 -6.82 12.73
CA GLY A 88 -8.80 -7.30 12.58
C GLY A 88 -8.37 -7.61 11.14
N VAL A 89 -9.29 -7.68 10.18
CA VAL A 89 -8.98 -8.07 8.79
C VAL A 89 -8.93 -6.86 7.85
N PRO A 90 -7.88 -6.71 7.02
CA PRO A 90 -7.83 -5.69 5.98
C PRO A 90 -8.85 -6.00 4.87
N GLN A 91 -9.76 -5.06 4.62
CA GLN A 91 -10.83 -5.20 3.63
C GLN A 91 -10.44 -4.65 2.26
N ARG A 92 -9.78 -3.49 2.24
CA ARG A 92 -9.30 -2.80 1.03
C ARG A 92 -8.23 -1.77 1.37
N VAL A 93 -7.52 -1.34 0.34
CA VAL A 93 -6.54 -0.27 0.42
C VAL A 93 -7.15 1.05 -0.04
N LEU A 94 -6.84 2.12 0.68
CA LEU A 94 -7.09 3.50 0.30
C LEU A 94 -5.74 4.15 0.06
N LEU A 95 -5.54 4.65 -1.15
CA LEU A 95 -4.31 5.29 -1.58
C LEU A 95 -4.50 6.81 -1.56
N LYS A 96 -3.47 7.51 -1.10
CA LYS A 96 -3.39 8.97 -1.10
C LYS A 96 -2.00 9.40 -1.57
N ASP A 97 -1.82 10.70 -1.72
CA ASP A 97 -0.49 11.29 -1.95
C ASP A 97 0.18 10.84 -3.27
N PHE A 98 -0.55 10.92 -4.40
CA PHE A 98 0.03 10.60 -5.71
C PHE A 98 0.96 11.68 -6.27
N GLN A 99 0.84 12.91 -5.77
CA GLN A 99 1.48 14.08 -6.34
C GLN A 99 2.97 14.10 -5.95
N GLY A 100 3.84 13.81 -6.92
CA GLY A 100 5.29 13.60 -6.69
C GLY A 100 5.70 12.12 -6.58
N ASP A 101 4.74 11.26 -6.30
CA ASP A 101 4.92 9.83 -5.98
C ASP A 101 4.29 8.89 -7.03
N MET A 102 3.86 9.44 -8.17
CA MET A 102 3.39 8.70 -9.34
C MET A 102 4.45 8.70 -10.43
N ARG A 103 4.66 7.56 -11.07
CA ARG A 103 5.57 7.41 -12.21
C ARG A 103 4.90 6.63 -13.33
N LEU A 104 5.33 6.89 -14.55
CA LEU A 104 4.87 6.22 -15.75
C LEU A 104 5.98 5.39 -16.39
N VAL A 105 5.60 4.36 -17.11
CA VAL A 105 6.50 3.57 -17.93
C VAL A 105 6.88 4.32 -19.22
N LYS A 106 8.08 4.07 -19.74
CA LYS A 106 8.55 4.68 -21.00
C LYS A 106 7.92 4.03 -22.21
N GLU A 107 7.66 2.74 -22.13
CA GLU A 107 6.98 1.92 -23.11
C GLU A 107 5.55 2.43 -23.34
N GLU A 108 5.04 2.32 -24.56
CA GLU A 108 3.67 2.76 -24.86
C GLU A 108 2.69 1.62 -24.69
N PHE A 109 1.68 1.86 -23.86
CA PHE A 109 0.62 0.92 -23.55
C PHE A 109 -0.67 1.53 -24.10
N PRO A 110 -1.49 0.78 -24.88
CA PRO A 110 -2.76 1.30 -25.40
C PRO A 110 -3.67 1.85 -24.29
N GLU A 111 -3.60 1.27 -23.10
CA GLU A 111 -4.39 1.69 -21.95
C GLU A 111 -4.02 3.10 -21.46
N MET A 112 -2.78 3.54 -21.70
CA MET A 112 -2.34 4.88 -21.34
C MET A 112 -2.95 5.96 -22.23
N ASP A 113 -3.51 5.65 -23.40
CA ASP A 113 -4.12 6.64 -24.31
C ASP A 113 -5.26 7.43 -23.66
N SER A 114 -5.86 6.86 -22.63
CA SER A 114 -6.86 7.53 -21.79
C SER A 114 -6.29 8.56 -20.81
N LEU A 115 -4.98 8.56 -20.56
CA LEU A 115 -4.30 9.45 -19.62
C LEU A 115 -4.13 10.85 -20.23
N PRO A 116 -4.69 11.92 -19.63
CA PRO A 116 -4.61 13.28 -20.16
C PRO A 116 -3.18 13.76 -20.37
N GLN A 117 -2.97 14.54 -21.43
CA GLN A 117 -1.65 15.04 -21.78
C GLN A 117 -1.06 15.92 -20.67
N GLU A 118 -1.88 16.72 -19.97
CA GLU A 118 -1.38 17.56 -18.87
C GLU A 118 -0.77 16.72 -17.73
N VAL A 119 -1.28 15.50 -17.50
CA VAL A 119 -0.74 14.58 -16.49
C VAL A 119 0.56 13.95 -17.00
N ARG A 120 0.61 13.55 -18.28
CA ARG A 120 1.81 12.97 -18.90
C ARG A 120 2.99 13.94 -18.87
N ASP A 121 2.74 15.22 -19.15
CA ASP A 121 3.77 16.24 -19.26
C ASP A 121 4.49 16.52 -17.94
N VAL A 122 3.79 16.35 -16.81
CA VAL A 122 4.32 16.62 -15.47
C VAL A 122 4.77 15.35 -14.72
N THR A 123 4.54 14.15 -15.28
CA THR A 123 4.85 12.88 -14.61
C THR A 123 6.12 12.26 -15.18
N SER A 124 7.04 11.86 -14.29
CA SER A 124 8.30 11.24 -14.69
C SER A 124 8.07 9.88 -15.37
N ARG A 125 8.79 9.65 -16.48
CA ARG A 125 8.76 8.37 -17.22
C ARG A 125 10.07 7.59 -17.02
N LEU A 126 9.98 6.39 -16.48
CA LEU A 126 11.12 5.50 -16.23
C LEU A 126 10.95 4.18 -17.01
N SER A 127 12.05 3.46 -17.25
CA SER A 127 11.94 2.11 -17.83
C SER A 127 11.35 1.13 -16.81
N ALA A 128 10.80 0.02 -17.30
CA ALA A 128 10.20 -1.01 -16.46
C ALA A 128 11.12 -1.48 -15.31
N ASP A 129 12.42 -1.66 -15.59
CA ASP A 129 13.42 -2.08 -14.60
C ASP A 129 13.56 -1.10 -13.43
N TYR A 130 13.31 0.20 -13.66
CA TYR A 130 13.36 1.20 -12.59
C TYR A 130 12.04 1.26 -11.82
N LEU A 131 10.90 1.08 -12.49
CA LEU A 131 9.58 1.12 -11.86
C LEU A 131 9.34 -0.04 -10.90
N ILE A 132 9.95 -1.20 -11.15
CA ILE A 132 9.82 -2.34 -10.24
C ILE A 132 10.37 -2.02 -8.85
N HIS A 133 11.32 -1.09 -8.72
CA HIS A 133 11.85 -0.65 -7.43
C HIS A 133 10.82 0.11 -6.57
N ASP A 134 9.85 0.80 -7.17
CA ASP A 134 8.79 1.45 -6.38
C ASP A 134 7.91 0.42 -5.66
N LEU A 135 7.77 -0.79 -6.23
CA LEU A 135 7.09 -1.92 -5.58
C LEU A 135 8.05 -2.75 -4.70
N GLN A 136 9.21 -3.14 -5.21
CA GLN A 136 10.15 -4.01 -4.50
C GLN A 136 10.82 -3.27 -3.34
N THR A 137 11.44 -2.11 -3.60
CA THR A 137 12.14 -1.33 -2.59
C THR A 137 11.14 -0.52 -1.75
N GLY A 138 10.15 0.10 -2.40
CA GLY A 138 9.18 0.98 -1.76
C GLY A 138 8.10 0.28 -0.92
N HIS A 139 7.85 -1.02 -1.17
CA HIS A 139 6.87 -1.81 -0.41
C HIS A 139 7.50 -3.04 0.25
N PHE A 140 8.14 -3.94 -0.50
CA PHE A 140 8.64 -5.19 0.11
C PHE A 140 9.81 -4.96 1.08
N VAL A 141 10.80 -4.17 0.69
CA VAL A 141 12.00 -3.93 1.52
C VAL A 141 11.73 -2.97 2.68
N THR A 142 10.86 -1.99 2.50
CA THR A 142 10.63 -0.93 3.50
C THR A 142 9.38 -1.15 4.35
N VAL A 143 8.50 -2.08 3.97
CA VAL A 143 7.31 -2.42 4.77
C VAL A 143 7.37 -3.86 5.28
N LEU A 144 7.51 -4.83 4.38
CA LEU A 144 7.46 -6.25 4.78
C LEU A 144 8.70 -6.68 5.57
N ARG A 145 9.88 -6.12 5.28
CA ARG A 145 11.10 -6.42 6.04
C ARG A 145 10.94 -6.14 7.54
N PHE A 146 10.31 -5.02 7.89
CA PHE A 146 10.15 -4.62 9.29
C PHE A 146 9.05 -5.42 9.99
N TYR A 147 7.97 -5.75 9.27
CA TYR A 147 6.94 -6.68 9.74
C TYR A 147 7.53 -8.04 10.16
N PHE A 148 8.44 -8.61 9.37
CA PHE A 148 9.08 -9.89 9.70
C PHE A 148 10.25 -9.76 10.67
N ALA A 149 10.80 -8.56 10.89
CA ALA A 149 11.89 -8.34 11.84
C ALA A 149 11.41 -8.20 13.28
N THR A 150 10.17 -7.73 13.49
CA THR A 150 9.51 -7.67 14.80
C THR A 150 9.03 -9.03 15.29
N ASP A 151 9.00 -10.04 14.42
CA ASP A 151 8.58 -11.41 14.75
C ASP A 151 9.76 -12.38 14.61
N GLY A 152 10.53 -12.51 15.68
CA GLY A 152 11.79 -13.27 15.71
C GLY A 152 11.65 -14.80 15.67
N SER A 153 10.45 -15.39 15.60
CA SER A 153 10.34 -16.84 15.85
C SER A 153 9.16 -17.62 15.25
N SER A 154 8.27 -17.07 14.41
CA SER A 154 7.00 -17.78 14.13
C SER A 154 6.77 -18.39 12.73
N TRP A 155 7.59 -18.11 11.70
CA TRP A 155 7.17 -18.41 10.30
C TRP A 155 7.87 -19.60 9.62
N ARG A 156 8.62 -20.40 10.37
CA ARG A 156 9.25 -21.63 9.87
C ARG A 156 8.64 -22.85 10.54
N THR A 157 7.46 -23.26 10.07
CA THR A 157 6.97 -24.63 10.26
C THR A 157 6.33 -25.10 8.97
#